data_AF-A0A7W1BMB4-F1
#
_entry.id   AF-A0A7W1BMB4-F1
#
_cell.length_a   1.000
_cell.length_b   1.000
_cell.length_c   1.000
_cell.angle_alpha   90.00
_cell.angle_beta   90.00
_cell.angle_gamma   90.00
#
_symmetry.space_group_name_H-M   'P 1'
#
loop_
_entity.id
_entity.type
_entity.pdbx_description
1 polymer ?
#
loop_
_entity_poly.entity_id
_entity_poly.type
_entity_poly.pdbx_seq_one_letter_code
_entity_poly.pdbx_strand_id
1 'polypeptide(L)'
;MTRRGLDRWMDDLGVAPALTFVTAARMLRAYHYMRDAVYRFDDVAAKVGYSERAFARQMRVMTGQSPSMVRERIGAKLFVAKLAERLCQRAIRNDEDNPESRTRTHPSRR
;
A
#
# COMPACT_ATOMS: atom_id res chain seq x y z
N MET A 1 -8.89 -19.55 -8.93
CA MET A 1 -7.85 -19.13 -7.95
C MET A 1 -8.56 -18.64 -6.69
N THR A 2 -8.15 -19.09 -5.51
CA THR A 2 -8.76 -18.62 -4.23
C THR A 2 -8.01 -17.40 -3.71
N ARG A 3 -8.65 -16.57 -2.88
CA ARG A 3 -8.01 -15.42 -2.22
C ARG A 3 -6.74 -15.82 -1.47
N ARG A 4 -6.77 -16.95 -0.74
CA ARG A 4 -5.61 -17.51 -0.04
C ARG A 4 -4.47 -17.87 -1.00
N GLY A 5 -4.79 -18.41 -2.18
CA GLY A 5 -3.78 -18.71 -3.21
C GLY A 5 -3.15 -17.45 -3.80
N LEU A 6 -3.94 -16.41 -4.04
CA LEU A 6 -3.41 -15.11 -4.52
C LEU A 6 -2.54 -14.42 -3.47
N ASP A 7 -3.00 -14.38 -2.21
CA ASP A 7 -2.22 -13.78 -1.12
C ASP A 7 -0.90 -14.52 -0.90
N ARG A 8 -0.88 -15.86 -1.03
CA ARG A 8 0.37 -16.66 -0.96
C ARG A 8 1.31 -16.32 -2.12
N TRP A 9 0.82 -16.25 -3.34
CA TRP A 9 1.65 -15.91 -4.50
C TRP A 9 2.23 -14.49 -4.40
N MET A 10 1.47 -13.56 -3.83
CA MET A 10 1.97 -12.21 -3.53
C MET A 10 3.05 -12.21 -2.44
N ASP A 11 2.90 -13.04 -1.42
CA ASP A 11 3.91 -13.22 -0.38
C ASP A 11 5.21 -13.81 -0.95
N ASP A 12 5.11 -14.83 -1.83
CA ASP A 12 6.26 -15.42 -2.54
C ASP A 12 7.02 -14.39 -3.40
N LEU A 13 6.31 -13.37 -3.90
CA LEU A 13 6.90 -12.26 -4.67
C LEU A 13 7.43 -11.12 -3.79
N GLY A 14 7.30 -11.23 -2.48
CA GLY A 14 7.70 -10.20 -1.55
C GLY A 14 6.88 -8.91 -1.71
N VAL A 15 5.57 -9.03 -1.92
CA VAL A 15 4.65 -7.89 -1.96
C VAL A 15 3.46 -8.06 -1.02
N ALA A 16 2.80 -6.95 -0.70
CA ALA A 16 1.67 -6.94 0.22
C ALA A 16 0.47 -7.75 -0.32
N PRO A 17 -0.41 -8.26 0.58
CA PRO A 17 -1.61 -9.00 0.19
C PRO A 17 -2.52 -8.24 -0.77
N ALA A 18 -3.35 -8.98 -1.51
CA ALA A 18 -4.15 -8.44 -2.62
C ALA A 18 -5.05 -7.27 -2.18
N LEU A 19 -5.62 -7.36 -0.98
CA LEU A 19 -6.46 -6.30 -0.44
C LEU A 19 -5.69 -4.99 -0.20
N THR A 20 -4.44 -5.08 0.27
CA THR A 20 -3.56 -3.92 0.46
C THR A 20 -3.23 -3.29 -0.89
N PHE A 21 -2.98 -4.12 -1.90
CA PHE A 21 -2.71 -3.67 -3.27
C PHE A 21 -3.89 -2.90 -3.86
N VAL A 22 -5.11 -3.45 -3.76
CA VAL A 22 -6.33 -2.77 -4.19
C VAL A 22 -6.54 -1.47 -3.42
N THR A 23 -6.27 -1.46 -2.12
CA THR A 23 -6.40 -0.25 -1.30
C THR A 23 -5.41 0.82 -1.76
N ALA A 24 -4.15 0.46 -2.05
CA ALA A 24 -3.16 1.39 -2.58
C ALA A 24 -3.57 1.94 -3.97
N ALA A 25 -4.10 1.09 -4.86
CA ALA A 25 -4.62 1.53 -6.15
C ALA A 25 -5.79 2.52 -6.01
N ARG A 26 -6.70 2.28 -5.05
CA ARG A 26 -7.77 3.23 -4.72
C ARG A 26 -7.23 4.55 -4.18
N MET A 27 -6.20 4.51 -3.32
CA MET A 27 -5.56 5.74 -2.80
C MET A 27 -4.87 6.52 -3.93
N LEU A 28 -4.24 5.85 -4.90
CA LEU A 28 -3.68 6.48 -6.09
C LEU A 28 -4.76 7.17 -6.93
N ARG A 29 -5.90 6.51 -7.12
CA ARG A 29 -7.04 7.12 -7.82
C ARG A 29 -7.63 8.31 -7.05
N ALA A 30 -7.76 8.19 -5.73
CA ALA A 30 -8.21 9.28 -4.87
C ALA A 30 -7.26 10.48 -4.94
N TYR A 31 -5.95 10.25 -4.94
CA TYR A 31 -4.95 11.30 -5.09
C TYR A 31 -5.16 12.10 -6.38
N HIS A 32 -5.41 11.42 -7.50
CA HIS A 32 -5.73 12.09 -8.76
C HIS A 32 -6.95 13.02 -8.64
N TYR A 33 -8.03 12.57 -8.00
CA TYR A 33 -9.21 13.42 -7.80
C TYR A 33 -8.95 14.58 -6.83
N MET A 34 -8.16 14.38 -5.77
CA MET A 34 -7.82 15.46 -4.82
C MET A 34 -6.95 16.56 -5.42
N ARG A 35 -6.22 16.29 -6.51
CA ARG A 35 -5.43 17.31 -7.22
C ARG A 35 -6.29 18.28 -8.02
N ASP A 36 -7.50 17.88 -8.38
CA ASP A 36 -8.49 18.79 -8.93
C ASP A 36 -9.22 19.49 -7.79
N ALA A 37 -9.07 20.81 -7.71
CA ALA A 37 -9.51 21.58 -6.56
C ALA A 37 -11.04 21.59 -6.39
N VAL A 38 -11.78 21.23 -7.44
CA VAL A 38 -13.24 21.18 -7.49
C VAL A 38 -13.81 20.10 -6.59
N TYR A 39 -13.07 19.00 -6.34
CA TYR A 39 -13.59 17.91 -5.52
C TYR A 39 -13.44 18.15 -4.02
N ARG A 40 -14.55 17.93 -3.30
CA ARG A 40 -14.58 17.80 -1.85
C ARG A 40 -14.16 16.38 -1.43
N PHE A 41 -13.72 16.21 -0.19
CA PHE A 41 -13.19 14.92 0.26
C PHE A 41 -14.26 13.82 0.38
N ASP A 42 -15.51 14.18 0.64
CA ASP A 42 -16.67 13.28 0.61
C ASP A 42 -16.93 12.75 -0.82
N ASP A 43 -16.90 13.62 -1.83
CA ASP A 43 -17.03 13.24 -3.23
C ASP A 43 -15.91 12.29 -3.66
N VAL A 44 -14.67 12.61 -3.30
CA VAL A 44 -13.51 11.75 -3.59
C VAL A 44 -13.70 10.38 -2.93
N ALA A 45 -14.08 10.35 -1.66
CA ALA A 45 -14.29 9.11 -0.92
C ALA A 45 -15.37 8.24 -1.58
N ALA A 46 -16.50 8.85 -1.95
CA ALA A 46 -17.58 8.15 -2.66
C ALA A 46 -17.10 7.58 -4.00
N LYS A 47 -16.33 8.34 -4.79
CA LYS A 47 -15.76 7.89 -6.08
C LYS A 47 -14.82 6.70 -5.95
N VAL A 48 -14.14 6.54 -4.82
CA VAL A 48 -13.25 5.39 -4.56
C VAL A 48 -13.90 4.31 -3.68
N GLY A 49 -15.20 4.40 -3.43
CA GLY A 49 -16.00 3.38 -2.74
C GLY A 49 -15.78 3.35 -1.23
N TYR A 50 -15.50 4.49 -0.60
CA TYR A 50 -15.37 4.63 0.85
C TYR A 50 -16.34 5.67 1.40
N SER A 51 -16.71 5.52 2.67
CA SER A 51 -17.19 6.66 3.46
C SER A 51 -16.03 7.59 3.78
N GLU A 52 -16.29 8.87 4.01
CA GLU A 52 -15.26 9.87 4.31
C GLU A 52 -14.35 9.45 5.48
N ARG A 53 -14.94 8.95 6.57
CA ARG A 53 -14.19 8.44 7.73
C ARG A 53 -13.30 7.25 7.38
N ALA A 54 -13.80 6.31 6.56
CA ALA A 54 -13.02 5.16 6.13
C ALA A 54 -11.89 5.58 5.18
N PHE A 55 -12.15 6.53 4.29
CA PHE A 55 -11.17 7.11 3.39
C PHE A 55 -10.03 7.79 4.14
N ALA A 56 -10.35 8.69 5.08
CA ALA A 56 -9.34 9.36 5.90
C ALA A 56 -8.48 8.38 6.70
N ARG A 57 -9.10 7.32 7.25
CA ARG A 57 -8.39 6.25 7.94
C ARG A 57 -7.43 5.51 7.00
N GLN A 58 -7.89 5.09 5.82
CA GLN A 58 -7.05 4.36 4.86
C GLN A 58 -5.91 5.23 4.34
N MET A 59 -6.16 6.52 4.07
CA MET A 59 -5.13 7.46 3.67
C MET A 59 -4.02 7.54 4.73
N ARG A 60 -4.40 7.63 6.02
CA ARG A 60 -3.44 7.66 7.12
C ARG A 60 -2.69 6.34 7.28
N VAL A 61 -3.36 5.20 7.12
CA VAL A 61 -2.70 3.87 7.17
C VAL A 61 -1.70 3.68 6.04
N MET A 62 -1.97 4.22 4.86
CA MET A 62 -1.13 4.04 3.68
C MET A 62 0.01 5.06 3.57
N THR A 63 -0.21 6.30 4.02
CA THR A 63 0.74 7.40 3.80
C THR A 63 1.30 8.00 5.08
N GLY A 64 0.69 7.68 6.23
CA GLY A 64 0.94 8.31 7.53
C GLY A 64 0.23 9.65 7.73
N GLN A 65 -0.51 10.15 6.72
CA GLN A 65 -1.02 11.53 6.67
C GLN A 65 -2.53 11.60 6.43
N SER A 66 -3.16 12.72 6.80
CA SER A 66 -4.57 12.97 6.50
C SER A 66 -4.77 13.34 5.01
N PRO A 67 -5.99 13.19 4.47
CA PRO A 67 -6.28 13.62 3.09
C PRO A 67 -5.96 15.09 2.80
N SER A 68 -6.22 15.99 3.75
CA SER A 68 -5.88 17.42 3.65
C SER A 68 -4.38 17.63 3.50
N MET A 69 -3.58 17.04 4.39
CA MET A 69 -2.11 17.12 4.34
C MET A 69 -1.55 16.53 3.04
N VAL A 70 -2.12 15.43 2.56
CA VAL A 70 -1.73 14.82 1.28
C VAL A 70 -2.00 15.78 0.12
N ARG A 71 -3.20 16.37 0.05
CA ARG A 71 -3.59 17.31 -1.01
C ARG A 71 -2.67 18.54 -1.04
N GLU A 72 -2.37 19.10 0.12
CA GLU A 72 -1.62 20.35 0.26
C GLU A 72 -0.11 20.17 0.10
N ARG A 73 0.47 19.11 0.69
CA ARG A 73 1.92 19.03 0.93
C ARG A 73 2.64 17.88 0.22
N ILE A 74 1.92 16.86 -0.23
CA ILE A 74 2.55 15.68 -0.85
C ILE A 74 2.46 15.79 -2.37
N GLY A 75 3.61 15.91 -3.02
CA GLY A 75 3.72 15.82 -4.47
C GLY A 75 3.55 14.39 -4.98
N ALA A 76 3.20 14.25 -6.26
CA ALA A 76 2.81 12.96 -6.85
C ALA A 76 3.88 11.87 -6.71
N LYS A 77 5.16 12.21 -6.95
CA LYS A 77 6.28 11.28 -6.81
C LYS A 77 6.41 10.74 -5.38
N LEU A 78 6.32 11.61 -4.38
CA LEU A 78 6.40 11.22 -2.98
C LEU A 78 5.20 10.37 -2.56
N PHE A 79 4.01 10.70 -3.07
CA PHE A 79 2.80 9.91 -2.81
C PHE A 79 2.95 8.47 -3.33
N VAL A 80 3.39 8.31 -4.57
CA VAL A 80 3.64 6.99 -5.18
C VAL A 80 4.72 6.24 -4.41
N ALA A 81 5.81 6.90 -4.04
CA ALA A 81 6.89 6.29 -3.25
C ALA A 81 6.38 5.73 -1.92
N LYS A 82 5.54 6.48 -1.19
CA LYS A 82 4.92 6.02 0.07
C LYS A 82 4.04 4.79 -0.12
N LEU A 83 3.24 4.76 -1.19
CA LEU A 83 2.42 3.58 -1.50
C LEU A 83 3.30 2.38 -1.86
N ALA A 84 4.32 2.56 -2.69
CA ALA A 84 5.24 1.50 -3.09
C ALA A 84 6.00 0.94 -1.88
N GLU A 85 6.53 1.82 -1.02
CA GLU A 85 7.16 1.44 0.25
C GLU A 85 6.21 0.56 1.07
N ARG A 86 4.96 0.97 1.23
CA ARG A 86 3.96 0.20 2.00
C ARG A 86 3.64 -1.16 1.39
N LEU A 87 3.64 -1.25 0.05
CA LEU A 87 3.41 -2.50 -0.66
C LEU A 87 4.60 -3.46 -0.55
N CYS A 88 5.83 -2.96 -0.41
CA CYS A 88 7.04 -3.78 -0.31
C CYS A 88 7.48 -4.05 1.15
N GLN A 89 7.17 -3.19 2.12
CA GLN A 89 7.65 -3.30 3.51
C GLN A 89 7.11 -4.50 4.29
N ARG A 90 5.93 -5.01 3.92
CA ARG A 90 5.37 -6.18 4.62
C ARG A 90 6.10 -7.47 4.27
N ALA A 91 6.65 -7.57 3.07
CA ALA A 91 7.45 -8.71 2.66
C ALA A 91 8.75 -8.82 3.45
N ILE A 92 9.43 -7.70 3.67
CA ILE A 92 10.69 -7.66 4.42
C ILE A 92 10.49 -8.15 5.85
N ARG A 93 9.36 -7.81 6.50
CA ARG A 93 9.05 -8.30 7.86
C ARG A 93 8.75 -9.80 7.91
N ASN A 94 8.07 -10.34 6.90
CA ASN A 94 7.78 -11.78 6.84
C ASN A 94 9.06 -12.61 6.62
N ASP A 95 10.05 -12.08 5.88
CA ASP A 95 11.36 -12.73 5.68
C ASP A 95 12.20 -12.80 6.96
N GLU A 96 12.14 -11.75 7.80
CA GLU A 96 12.86 -11.72 9.10
C GLU A 96 12.26 -12.69 10.13
N ASP A 97 10.95 -12.93 10.06
CA ASP A 97 10.21 -13.87 10.91
C ASP A 97 10.27 -15.32 10.39
N ASN A 98 10.90 -15.60 9.23
CA ASN A 98 11.11 -16.95 8.73
C ASN A 98 12.44 -17.56 9.26
N PRO A 99 12.41 -18.50 10.22
CA PRO A 99 13.63 -19.09 10.78
C PRO A 99 14.43 -19.92 9.76
N GLU A 100 13.81 -20.37 8.66
CA GLU A 100 14.45 -21.23 7.65
C GLU A 100 15.35 -20.45 6.66
N SER A 101 15.16 -19.13 6.53
CA SER A 101 15.96 -18.27 5.65
C SER A 101 17.41 -18.10 6.10
N ARG A 102 17.73 -18.40 7.38
CA ARG A 102 19.09 -18.30 7.95
C ARG A 102 20.00 -19.50 7.63
N THR A 103 19.45 -20.59 7.09
CA THR A 103 20.16 -21.86 6.91
C THR A 103 20.73 -22.11 5.52
N ARG A 104 20.65 -21.15 4.57
CA ARG A 104 21.41 -21.27 3.31
C ARG A 104 22.86 -20.85 3.51
N THR A 105 23.56 -21.63 4.33
CA THR A 105 25.02 -21.59 4.45
C THR A 105 25.64 -22.03 3.13
N HIS A 106 26.48 -21.15 2.60
CA HIS A 106 27.43 -21.33 1.51
C HIS A 106 27.94 -22.78 1.36
N PRO A 107 27.90 -23.40 0.15
CA PRO A 107 28.60 -24.65 -0.06
C PRO A 107 30.11 -24.38 -0.03
N SER A 108 30.77 -25.04 0.91
CA SER A 108 32.22 -25.16 1.02
C SER A 108 32.83 -25.56 -0.33
N ARG A 109 33.57 -24.64 -0.97
CA ARG A 109 34.51 -25.01 -2.04
C ARG A 109 35.64 -25.84 -1.44
N ARG A 110 35.76 -27.08 -1.89
CA ARG A 110 37.02 -27.83 -1.91
C ARG A 110 37.63 -27.71 -3.29
#